data_AF-A0A1I7XLW9-F1
#
_entry.id   AF-A0A1I7XLW9-F1
#
_cell.length_a   1.000
_cell.length_b   1.000
_cell.length_c   1.000
_cell.angle_alpha   90.00
_cell.angle_beta   90.00
_cell.angle_gamma   90.00
#
_symmetry.space_group_name_H-M   'P 1'
#
loop_
_entity.id
_entity.type
_entity.pdbx_description
1 polymer ?
#
loop_
_entity_poly.entity_id
_entity_poly.type
_entity_poly.pdbx_seq_one_letter_code
_entity_poly.pdbx_strand_id
1 'polypeptide(L)'
;MLQVVTITVLLVTGFAQDCSSPAGTRESFGQYLQCIKEGLDQNYEIYENEIREHGRRAALACFSSSIDEGNKNDRCVLNANDLNQVAWDRHGPLRDCTICRTR
;
A
#
# COMPACT_ATOMS: atom_id res chain seq x y z
N MET A 1 -16.89 -15.27 57.06
CA MET A 1 -15.45 -15.60 57.17
C MET A 1 -15.22 -16.86 56.36
N LEU A 2 -14.26 -17.01 55.46
CA LEU A 2 -13.25 -16.16 54.86
C LEU A 2 -12.66 -17.11 53.77
N GLN A 3 -12.56 -16.63 52.53
CA GLN A 3 -11.60 -17.07 51.50
C GLN A 3 -11.52 -18.55 51.14
N VAL A 4 -11.88 -18.91 49.91
CA VAL A 4 -10.87 -19.31 48.90
C VAL A 4 -11.37 -18.88 47.52
N VAL A 5 -11.01 -17.67 47.11
CA VAL A 5 -11.09 -17.26 45.71
C VAL A 5 -9.86 -17.87 45.05
N THR A 6 -10.04 -18.95 44.28
CA THR A 6 -9.01 -19.49 43.40
C THR A 6 -8.74 -18.48 42.30
N ILE A 7 -7.65 -17.73 42.44
CA ILE A 7 -7.11 -16.84 41.42
C ILE A 7 -6.51 -17.73 40.34
N THR A 8 -7.25 -17.93 39.25
CA THR A 8 -6.70 -18.48 38.01
C THR A 8 -5.82 -17.41 37.39
N VAL A 9 -4.51 -17.45 37.66
CA VAL A 9 -3.52 -16.59 37.00
C VAL A 9 -3.52 -16.95 35.52
N LEU A 10 -4.06 -16.05 34.69
CA LEU A 10 -3.86 -16.05 33.24
C LEU A 10 -2.35 -15.88 32.97
N LEU A 11 -1.69 -16.97 32.60
CA LEU A 11 -0.36 -16.96 32.01
C LEU A 11 -0.44 -16.29 30.63
N VAL A 12 -0.35 -14.97 30.60
CA VAL A 12 0.04 -14.25 29.38
C VAL A 12 1.55 -14.42 29.25
N THR A 13 1.99 -15.55 28.72
CA THR A 13 3.37 -15.69 28.25
C THR A 13 3.52 -14.84 26.99
N GLY A 14 3.78 -13.56 27.16
CA GLY A 14 4.43 -12.78 26.12
C GLY A 14 5.76 -13.46 25.82
N PHE A 15 6.03 -13.79 24.56
CA PHE A 15 7.33 -14.29 24.13
C PHE A 15 8.37 -13.23 24.49
N ALA A 16 9.03 -13.40 25.63
CA ALA A 16 10.15 -12.55 26.00
C ALA A 16 11.26 -12.79 24.98
N GLN A 17 11.47 -11.83 24.08
CA GLN A 17 12.58 -11.90 23.14
C GLN A 17 13.89 -11.78 23.91
N ASP A 18 14.85 -12.65 23.60
CA ASP A 18 16.16 -12.59 24.24
C ASP A 18 16.93 -11.39 23.69
N CYS A 19 16.76 -10.25 24.35
CA CYS A 19 17.50 -9.02 24.08
C CYS A 19 18.71 -8.85 25.01
N SER A 20 19.08 -9.89 25.77
CA SER A 20 20.11 -9.80 26.81
C SER A 20 21.53 -9.99 26.29
N SER A 21 21.67 -10.53 25.07
CA SER A 21 22.95 -10.73 24.39
C SER A 21 22.91 -10.17 22.96
N PRO A 22 24.07 -9.77 22.39
CA PRO A 22 24.14 -9.37 20.99
C PRO A 22 23.67 -10.47 20.03
N ALA A 23 23.91 -11.74 20.36
CA ALA A 23 23.48 -12.89 19.55
C ALA A 23 21.96 -13.07 19.59
N GLY A 24 21.36 -13.10 20.79
CA GLY A 24 19.90 -13.21 20.95
C GLY A 24 19.14 -12.03 20.34
N THR A 25 19.71 -10.82 20.47
CA THR A 25 19.15 -9.61 19.83
C THR A 25 19.16 -9.76 18.32
N ARG A 26 20.30 -10.16 17.73
CA ARG A 26 20.42 -10.37 16.27
C ARG A 26 19.43 -11.43 15.77
N GLU A 27 19.27 -12.52 16.50
CA GLU A 27 18.33 -13.57 16.16
C GLU A 27 16.88 -13.08 16.19
N SER A 28 16.49 -12.39 17.27
CA SER A 28 15.14 -11.83 17.44
C SER A 28 14.79 -10.84 16.33
N PHE A 29 15.70 -9.93 15.98
CA PHE A 29 15.52 -9.02 14.84
C PHE A 29 15.49 -9.75 13.50
N GLY A 30 16.32 -10.80 13.32
CA GLY A 30 16.32 -11.63 12.12
C GLY A 30 14.97 -12.31 11.89
N GLN A 31 14.40 -12.91 12.95
CA GLN A 31 13.07 -13.52 12.91
C GLN A 31 11.98 -12.49 12.61
N TYR A 32 12.06 -11.31 13.22
CA TYR A 32 11.11 -10.22 12.95
C TYR A 32 11.14 -9.76 11.48
N LEU A 33 12.34 -9.50 10.94
CA LEU A 33 12.49 -9.10 9.55
C LEU A 33 12.05 -10.20 8.58
N GLN A 34 12.30 -11.46 8.93
CA GLN A 34 11.83 -12.59 8.14
C GLN A 34 10.30 -12.66 8.12
N CYS A 35 9.63 -12.43 9.26
CA CYS A 35 8.17 -12.38 9.34
C CYS A 35 7.61 -11.25 8.47
N ILE A 36 8.19 -10.05 8.51
CA ILE A 36 7.79 -8.95 7.62
C ILE A 36 7.96 -9.35 6.16
N LYS A 37 9.12 -9.91 5.81
CA LYS A 37 9.42 -10.32 4.45
C LYS A 37 8.40 -11.34 3.96
N GLU A 38 8.13 -12.39 4.72
CA GLU A 38 7.16 -13.42 4.37
C GLU A 38 5.75 -12.85 4.22
N GLY A 39 5.35 -11.94 5.11
CA GLY A 39 4.07 -11.24 5.00
C GLY A 39 3.97 -10.41 3.72
N LEU A 40 5.03 -9.69 3.35
CA LEU A 40 5.07 -8.93 2.10
C LEU A 40 5.08 -9.85 0.87
N ASP A 41 5.90 -10.90 0.89
CA ASP A 41 6.05 -11.84 -0.22
C ASP A 41 4.73 -12.60 -0.49
N GLN A 42 4.03 -13.04 0.56
CA GLN A 42 2.73 -13.73 0.45
C GLN A 42 1.63 -12.84 -0.14
N ASN A 43 1.70 -11.53 0.12
CA ASN A 43 0.67 -10.59 -0.28
C ASN A 43 1.11 -9.67 -1.42
N TYR A 44 2.28 -9.91 -2.03
CA TYR A 44 2.87 -9.03 -3.04
C TYR A 44 1.91 -8.75 -4.19
N GLU A 45 1.29 -9.79 -4.74
CA GLU A 45 0.33 -9.65 -5.85
C GLU A 45 -0.91 -8.83 -5.44
N ILE A 46 -1.38 -8.98 -4.21
CA ILE A 46 -2.51 -8.22 -3.67
C ILE A 46 -2.12 -6.74 -3.59
N TYR A 47 -0.95 -6.43 -3.03
CA TYR A 47 -0.47 -5.06 -2.93
C TYR A 47 -0.28 -4.41 -4.29
N GLU A 48 0.33 -5.11 -5.25
CA GLU A 48 0.49 -4.62 -6.62
C GLU A 48 -0.87 -4.30 -7.28
N ASN A 49 -1.86 -5.18 -7.07
CA ASN A 49 -3.21 -4.97 -7.60
C ASN A 49 -3.92 -3.81 -6.90
N GLU A 50 -3.78 -3.68 -5.58
CA GLU A 50 -4.36 -2.57 -4.82
C GLU A 50 -3.76 -1.23 -5.24
N ILE A 51 -2.42 -1.12 -5.30
CA ILE A 51 -1.72 0.08 -5.75
C ILE A 51 -2.19 0.47 -7.16
N ARG A 52 -2.28 -0.49 -8.09
CA ARG A 52 -2.73 -0.25 -9.46
C ARG A 52 -4.18 0.25 -9.49
N GLU A 53 -5.09 -0.38 -8.76
CA GLU A 53 -6.51 -0.02 -8.75
C GLU A 53 -6.76 1.33 -8.07
N HIS A 54 -6.07 1.62 -6.97
CA HIS A 54 -6.12 2.93 -6.33
C HIS A 54 -5.54 4.02 -7.22
N GLY A 55 -4.43 3.77 -7.89
CA GLY A 55 -3.87 4.67 -8.91
C GLY A 55 -4.87 4.93 -10.03
N ARG A 56 -5.54 3.88 -10.52
CA ARG A 56 -6.58 4.00 -11.55
C ARG A 56 -7.73 4.88 -11.11
N ARG A 57 -8.25 4.67 -9.89
CA ARG A 57 -9.34 5.50 -9.32
C ARG A 57 -8.94 6.95 -9.13
N ALA A 58 -7.73 7.18 -8.61
CA ALA A 58 -7.21 8.54 -8.43
C ALA A 58 -7.09 9.27 -9.77
N ALA A 59 -6.55 8.61 -10.80
CA ALA A 59 -6.49 9.17 -12.14
C ALA A 59 -7.89 9.52 -12.67
N LEU A 60 -8.85 8.60 -12.61
CA LEU A 60 -10.21 8.86 -13.10
C LEU A 60 -10.99 9.91 -12.32
N ALA A 61 -10.59 10.23 -11.08
CA ALA A 61 -11.15 11.36 -10.33
C ALA A 61 -10.51 12.70 -10.73
N CYS A 62 -9.24 12.68 -11.13
CA CYS A 62 -8.47 13.86 -11.48
C CYS A 62 -8.70 14.32 -12.92
N PHE A 63 -8.83 13.39 -13.86
CA PHE A 63 -8.97 13.65 -15.29
C PHE A 63 -10.43 13.63 -15.74
N SER A 64 -10.74 14.44 -16.75
CA SER A 64 -12.04 14.39 -17.41
C SER A 64 -12.13 13.20 -18.35
N SER A 65 -13.33 12.62 -18.44
CA SER A 65 -13.58 11.41 -19.24
C SER A 65 -13.67 11.69 -20.74
N SER A 66 -13.89 12.95 -21.12
CA SER A 66 -14.07 13.40 -22.50
C SER A 66 -13.48 14.79 -22.73
N ILE A 67 -13.23 15.12 -24.00
CA ILE A 67 -12.73 16.43 -24.42
C ILE A 67 -13.70 17.55 -24.06
N ASP A 68 -14.99 17.34 -24.26
CA ASP A 68 -16.01 18.35 -23.96
C ASP A 68 -16.06 18.69 -22.47
N GLU A 69 -15.95 17.68 -21.60
CA GLU A 69 -15.90 17.85 -20.16
C GLU A 69 -14.58 18.51 -19.72
N GLY A 70 -13.46 18.10 -20.33
CA GLY A 70 -12.15 18.70 -20.09
C GLY A 70 -12.12 20.18 -20.43
N ASN A 71 -12.62 20.54 -21.62
CA ASN A 71 -12.68 21.93 -22.08
C ASN A 71 -13.61 22.80 -21.21
N LYS A 72 -14.75 22.26 -20.75
CA LYS A 72 -15.68 22.99 -19.88
C LYS A 72 -15.11 23.30 -18.50
N ASN A 73 -14.30 22.39 -17.97
CA ASN A 73 -13.77 22.48 -16.61
C ASN A 73 -12.29 22.86 -16.55
N ASP A 74 -11.67 23.16 -17.70
CA ASP A 74 -10.23 23.38 -17.83
C ASP A 74 -9.38 22.24 -17.22
N ARG A 75 -9.78 21.00 -17.50
CA ARG A 75 -9.15 19.77 -17.01
C ARG A 75 -8.57 18.96 -18.16
N CYS A 76 -7.48 18.25 -17.88
CA CYS A 76 -6.91 17.30 -18.81
C CYS A 76 -7.83 16.09 -19.00
N VAL A 77 -7.76 15.49 -20.20
CA VAL A 77 -8.62 14.38 -20.61
C VAL A 77 -7.85 13.08 -20.51
N LEU A 78 -8.43 12.09 -19.83
CA LEU A 78 -7.94 10.72 -19.79
C LEU A 78 -9.13 9.79 -19.59
N ASN A 79 -9.47 9.02 -20.61
CA ASN A 79 -10.48 7.98 -20.45
C ASN A 79 -9.87 6.71 -19.84
N ALA A 80 -10.73 5.81 -19.34
CA ALA A 80 -10.30 4.60 -18.66
C ALA A 80 -9.54 3.62 -19.58
N ASN A 81 -9.83 3.62 -20.88
CA ASN A 81 -9.15 2.73 -21.82
C ASN A 81 -7.71 3.17 -22.04
N ASP A 82 -7.51 4.47 -22.26
CA ASP A 82 -6.20 5.07 -22.46
C ASP A 82 -5.33 4.93 -21.21
N LEU A 83 -5.92 5.08 -20.01
CA LEU A 83 -5.26 4.84 -18.73
C LEU A 83 -4.72 3.41 -18.61
N ASN A 84 -5.47 2.42 -19.08
CA ASN A 84 -5.08 1.01 -18.98
C ASN A 84 -4.08 0.59 -20.06
N GLN A 85 -4.11 1.22 -21.24
CA GLN A 85 -3.33 0.76 -22.39
C GLN A 85 -2.09 1.59 -22.69
N VAL A 86 -2.17 2.92 -22.57
CA VAL A 86 -1.15 3.83 -23.14
C VAL A 86 -0.66 4.91 -22.17
N ALA A 87 -1.33 5.15 -21.04
CA ALA A 87 -0.94 6.22 -20.12
C ALA A 87 0.47 6.07 -19.52
N TRP A 88 0.98 4.84 -19.45
CA TRP A 88 2.32 4.54 -18.95
C TRP A 88 3.36 4.38 -20.07
N ASP A 89 2.94 4.46 -21.34
CA ASP A 89 3.85 4.41 -22.48
C ASP A 89 4.59 5.74 -22.64
N ARG A 90 5.82 5.69 -23.18
CA ARG A 90 6.62 6.85 -23.52
C ARG A 90 5.90 7.80 -24.48
N HIS A 91 4.98 7.29 -25.29
CA HIS A 91 4.13 8.05 -26.22
C HIS A 91 2.69 8.27 -25.71
N GLY A 92 2.45 8.09 -24.41
CA GLY A 92 1.12 8.22 -23.83
C GLY A 92 0.47 9.59 -24.03
N PRO A 93 -0.89 9.65 -24.00
CA PRO A 93 -1.67 10.84 -24.35
C PRO A 93 -1.53 12.02 -23.38
N LEU A 94 -0.85 11.83 -22.25
CA LEU A 94 -0.81 12.79 -21.15
C LEU A 94 0.28 13.87 -21.26
N ARG A 95 1.08 13.89 -22.33
CA ARG A 95 2.21 14.83 -22.47
C ARG A 95 1.80 16.28 -22.59
N ASP A 96 0.65 16.54 -23.22
CA ASP A 96 0.17 17.91 -23.45
C ASP A 96 -0.70 18.42 -22.28
N CYS A 97 -0.92 17.59 -21.26
CA CYS A 97 -1.62 18.01 -20.06
C CYS A 97 -0.75 18.97 -19.24
N THR A 98 -1.26 20.18 -19.00
CA THR A 98 -0.58 21.22 -18.22
C THR A 98 -0.30 20.82 -16.77
N ILE A 99 -1.12 19.94 -16.18
CA ILE A 99 -0.91 19.37 -14.84
C ILE A 99 0.24 18.35 -14.84
N CYS A 100 0.41 17.59 -15.92
CA CYS A 100 1.45 16.57 -16.07
C CYS A 100 2.79 17.12 -16.58
N ARG A 101 2.85 18.41 -16.96
CA ARG A 101 4.11 19.11 -17.20
C ARG A 101 4.85 19.28 -15.88
N THR A 102 5.68 18.30 -15.54
CA THR A 102 6.77 18.47 -14.57
C THR A 102 7.62 19.64 -15.06
N ARG A 103 7.59 20.75 -14.32
CA ARG A 103 8.60 21.81 -14.46
C ARG A 103 9.97 21.29 -14.07
#